data_AF-B7MS07-F1
#
_entry.id   AF-B7MS07-F1
#
_cell.length_a   1.000
_cell.length_b   1.000
_cell.length_c   1.000
_cell.angle_alpha   90.00
_cell.angle_beta   90.00
_cell.angle_gamma   90.00
#
_symmetry.space_group_name_H-M   'P 1'
#
loop_
_entity.id
_entity.type
_entity.pdbx_description
1 polymer ?
#
loop_
_entity_poly.entity_id
_entity_poly.type
_entity_poly.pdbx_seq_one_letter_code
_entity_poly.pdbx_strand_id
1 'polypeptide(L)'
;MKIILTSESGRWFWVLRAAERELARSEGFHSFVDARAHAELFRIGARSPVILRSVKKCAQSLVNDKYHLVFLVTESTSGFCLSLSYPENIHLYDEVFESFEGAESFAQHLSYDVFELADIYDCWGSLIHPLQHSRFYRNVFDIDDDHPSAW
;
A
#
# COMPACT_ATOMS: atom_id res chain seq x y z
N MET A 1 5.27 -12.21 1.28
CA MET A 1 4.42 -11.44 0.35
C MET A 1 5.35 -10.59 -0.51
N LYS A 2 4.95 -10.05 -1.67
CA LYS A 2 5.84 -9.20 -2.49
C LYS A 2 5.09 -8.06 -3.13
N ILE A 3 5.67 -6.86 -3.13
CA ILE A 3 5.24 -5.76 -3.99
C ILE A 3 6.17 -5.72 -5.20
N ILE A 4 5.64 -5.83 -6.41
CA ILE A 4 6.43 -5.88 -7.63
C ILE A 4 6.15 -4.63 -8.45
N LEU A 5 7.19 -3.85 -8.74
CA LEU A 5 7.14 -2.71 -9.65
C LEU A 5 7.31 -3.19 -11.08
N THR A 6 6.41 -2.79 -11.96
CA THR A 6 6.45 -3.12 -13.38
C THR A 6 5.96 -1.95 -14.21
N SER A 7 6.08 -2.06 -15.53
CA SER A 7 5.58 -1.06 -16.46
C SER A 7 4.82 -1.70 -17.62
N GLU A 8 3.73 -1.04 -18.03
CA GLU A 8 2.92 -1.42 -19.18
C GLU A 8 2.50 -0.15 -19.90
N SER A 9 2.58 -0.14 -21.23
CA SER A 9 2.15 1.00 -22.06
C SER A 9 2.74 2.36 -21.65
N GLY A 10 4.00 2.36 -21.20
CA GLY A 10 4.71 3.58 -20.77
C GLY A 10 4.29 4.12 -19.39
N ARG A 11 3.50 3.35 -18.62
CA ARG A 11 3.11 3.66 -17.25
C ARG A 11 3.75 2.67 -16.29
N TRP A 12 4.21 3.18 -15.16
CA TRP A 12 4.74 2.37 -14.06
C TRP A 12 3.64 2.11 -13.04
N PHE A 13 3.58 0.91 -12.47
CA PHE A 13 2.66 0.60 -11.39
C PHE A 13 3.28 -0.50 -10.52
N TRP A 14 2.63 -0.78 -9.40
CA TRP A 14 3.04 -1.87 -8.54
C TRP A 14 1.87 -2.81 -8.26
N VAL A 15 2.21 -4.07 -8.00
CA VAL A 15 1.27 -5.13 -7.69
C VAL A 15 1.69 -5.83 -6.41
N LEU A 16 0.76 -5.96 -5.45
CA LEU A 16 0.93 -6.79 -4.27
C LEU A 16 0.53 -8.23 -4.60
N ARG A 17 1.47 -9.16 -4.45
CA ARG A 17 1.24 -10.59 -4.66
C ARG A 17 1.52 -11.41 -3.39
N ALA A 18 0.65 -12.38 -3.15
CA ALA A 18 0.87 -13.46 -2.20
C ALA A 18 0.85 -14.79 -2.98
N ALA A 19 2.01 -15.45 -3.04
CA ALA A 19 2.25 -16.55 -3.98
C ALA A 19 1.87 -16.11 -5.42
N GLU A 20 0.99 -16.86 -6.09
CA GLU A 20 0.56 -16.55 -7.46
C GLU A 20 -0.63 -15.58 -7.53
N ARG A 21 -1.25 -15.22 -6.41
CA ARG A 21 -2.45 -14.37 -6.37
C ARG A 21 -2.10 -12.90 -6.23
N GLU A 22 -2.73 -12.08 -7.05
CA GLU A 22 -2.73 -10.62 -6.93
C GLU A 22 -3.76 -10.19 -5.88
N LEU A 23 -3.34 -9.40 -4.91
CA LEU A 23 -4.18 -8.92 -3.80
C LEU A 23 -4.51 -7.44 -3.91
N ALA A 24 -3.59 -6.65 -4.48
CA ALA A 24 -3.77 -5.23 -4.69
C ALA A 24 -2.93 -4.75 -5.86
N ARG A 25 -3.36 -3.67 -6.50
CA ARG A 25 -2.56 -2.94 -7.50
C ARG A 25 -2.75 -1.45 -7.37
N SER A 26 -1.72 -0.70 -7.75
CA SER A 26 -1.87 0.72 -7.99
C SER A 26 -2.30 1.04 -9.41
N GLU A 27 -2.79 2.27 -9.60
CA GLU A 27 -2.90 2.88 -10.91
C GLU A 27 -1.53 3.21 -11.54
N GLY A 28 -1.53 3.60 -12.81
CA GLY A 28 -0.32 3.86 -13.60
C GLY A 28 0.29 5.26 -13.39
N PHE A 29 1.49 5.30 -12.83
CA PHE A 29 2.34 6.48 -12.69
C PHE A 29 3.17 6.78 -13.95
N HIS A 30 3.62 8.02 -14.10
CA HIS A 30 4.46 8.45 -15.23
C HIS A 30 5.93 8.06 -15.07
N SER A 31 6.39 7.83 -13.83
CA SER A 31 7.78 7.51 -13.53
C SER A 31 7.89 6.32 -12.58
N PHE A 32 9.01 5.59 -12.69
CA PHE A 32 9.38 4.52 -11.76
C PHE A 32 9.46 5.05 -10.32
N VAL A 33 10.02 6.26 -10.15
CA VAL A 33 10.24 6.88 -8.83
C VAL A 33 8.91 7.13 -8.12
N ASP A 34 7.90 7.62 -8.83
CA ASP A 34 6.57 7.87 -8.25
C ASP A 34 5.87 6.57 -7.87
N ALA A 35 5.88 5.57 -8.76
CA ALA A 35 5.29 4.26 -8.49
C ALA A 35 5.93 3.61 -7.25
N ARG A 36 7.26 3.71 -7.15
CA ARG A 36 8.00 3.18 -6.02
C ARG A 36 7.69 3.94 -4.73
N ALA A 37 7.73 5.27 -4.74
CA ALA A 37 7.40 6.07 -3.56
C ALA A 37 5.98 5.76 -3.06
N HIS A 38 5.05 5.51 -3.99
CA HIS A 38 3.70 5.09 -3.67
C HIS A 38 3.63 3.68 -3.07
N ALA A 39 4.41 2.72 -3.58
CA ALA A 39 4.52 1.38 -3.01
C ALA A 39 5.07 1.42 -1.58
N GLU A 40 6.07 2.27 -1.33
CA GLU A 40 6.66 2.47 0.00
C GLU A 40 5.67 3.12 0.96
N LEU A 41 4.92 4.11 0.50
CA LEU A 41 3.86 4.74 1.29
C LEU A 41 2.79 3.72 1.69
N PHE A 42 2.37 2.86 0.75
CA PHE A 42 1.46 1.76 1.05
C PHE A 42 2.03 0.80 2.10
N ARG A 43 3.27 0.34 1.91
CA ARG A 43 3.94 -0.60 2.82
C ARG A 43 4.13 -0.03 4.23
N ILE A 44 4.62 1.21 4.34
CA ILE A 44 4.87 1.86 5.63
C ILE A 44 3.57 2.22 6.33
N GLY A 45 2.58 2.72 5.58
CA GLY A 45 1.25 3.02 6.13
C GLY A 45 0.60 1.79 6.77
N ALA A 46 0.95 0.59 6.30
CA ALA A 46 0.40 -0.67 6.80
C ALA A 46 0.75 -0.94 8.27
N ARG A 47 1.77 -0.25 8.81
CA ARG A 47 2.09 -0.27 10.24
C ARG A 47 0.95 0.25 11.12
N SER A 48 0.15 1.20 10.61
CA SER A 48 -0.90 1.86 11.37
C SER A 48 -2.18 1.96 10.54
N PRO A 49 -2.88 0.84 10.32
CA PRO A 49 -4.10 0.84 9.56
C PRO A 49 -5.24 1.48 10.35
N VAL A 50 -6.04 2.28 9.68
CA VAL A 50 -7.26 2.88 10.19
C VAL A 50 -8.42 2.33 9.38
N ILE A 51 -9.32 1.59 10.03
CA ILE A 51 -10.52 1.04 9.39
C ILE A 51 -11.72 1.90 9.75
N LEU A 52 -12.35 2.49 8.74
CA LEU A 52 -13.51 3.36 8.92
C LEU A 52 -14.79 2.68 8.42
N ARG A 53 -15.83 2.70 9.24
CA ARG A 53 -17.21 2.43 8.81
C ARG A 53 -17.78 3.73 8.23
N SER A 54 -18.37 3.65 7.03
CA SER A 54 -18.91 4.79 6.25
C SER A 54 -19.26 6.07 7.04
N VAL A 55 -18.44 7.11 6.89
CA VAL A 55 -18.80 8.44 6.34
C VAL A 55 -17.50 9.05 5.76
N LYS A 56 -17.51 9.47 4.49
CA LYS A 56 -16.41 10.19 3.81
C LYS A 56 -15.85 11.42 4.57
N LYS A 57 -16.50 11.85 5.65
CA LYS A 57 -16.14 13.03 6.45
C LYS A 57 -15.02 12.80 7.48
N CYS A 58 -14.74 11.57 7.89
CA CYS A 58 -13.63 11.30 8.84
C CYS A 58 -12.28 11.03 8.15
N ALA A 59 -12.27 10.71 6.86
CA ALA A 59 -11.02 10.40 6.15
C ALA A 59 -10.10 11.65 6.09
N GLN A 60 -10.64 12.83 5.84
CA GLN A 60 -9.87 14.07 5.63
C GLN A 60 -9.05 14.53 6.84
N SER A 61 -9.48 14.25 8.08
CA SER A 61 -8.71 14.62 9.28
C SER A 61 -7.55 13.66 9.59
N LEU A 62 -7.56 12.46 9.02
CA LEU A 62 -6.52 11.44 9.21
C LEU A 62 -5.41 11.51 8.14
N VAL A 63 -5.64 12.20 7.02
CA VAL A 63 -4.65 12.36 5.92
C VAL A 63 -3.49 13.29 6.31
N ASN A 64 -3.55 13.99 7.45
CA ASN A 64 -2.46 14.86 7.89
C ASN A 64 -1.23 14.10 8.40
N ASP A 65 -1.37 12.83 8.77
CA ASP A 65 -0.24 11.97 9.13
C ASP A 65 0.02 11.01 7.97
N LYS A 66 1.14 11.19 7.26
CA LYS A 66 1.51 10.43 6.04
C LYS A 66 1.87 8.96 6.32
N TYR A 67 1.40 8.39 7.43
CA TYR A 67 1.85 7.11 7.98
C TYR A 67 0.72 6.11 8.26
N HIS A 68 -0.48 6.35 7.70
CA HIS A 68 -1.62 5.45 7.85
C HIS A 68 -2.02 4.82 6.52
N LEU A 69 -2.45 3.56 6.56
CA LEU A 69 -3.37 3.01 5.56
C LEU A 69 -4.80 3.26 6.04
N VAL A 70 -5.60 3.94 5.23
CA VAL A 70 -7.00 4.20 5.56
C VAL A 70 -7.87 3.28 4.73
N PHE A 71 -8.44 2.27 5.40
CA PHE A 71 -9.45 1.40 4.83
C PHE A 71 -10.85 1.97 5.07
N LEU A 72 -11.71 1.82 4.07
CA LEU A 72 -13.11 2.17 4.16
C LEU A 72 -13.96 0.93 3.89
N VAL A 73 -14.78 0.57 4.88
CA VAL A 73 -15.78 -0.48 4.76
C VAL A 73 -17.12 0.16 4.46
N THR A 74 -17.67 -0.15 3.30
CA THR A 74 -18.96 0.35 2.83
C THR A 74 -19.98 -0.78 2.77
N GLU A 75 -21.18 -0.53 3.25
CA GLU A 75 -22.28 -1.48 3.11
C GLU A 75 -22.84 -1.39 1.68
N SER A 76 -23.04 -2.54 1.05
CA SER A 76 -23.57 -2.72 -0.29
C SER A 76 -24.71 -3.74 -0.28
N THR A 77 -25.43 -3.87 -1.40
CA THR A 77 -26.53 -4.83 -1.53
C THR A 77 -26.09 -6.30 -1.42
N SER A 78 -24.81 -6.58 -1.67
CA SER A 78 -24.24 -7.93 -1.65
C SER A 78 -23.38 -8.24 -0.42
N GLY A 79 -23.30 -7.31 0.54
CA GLY A 79 -22.44 -7.42 1.72
C GLY A 79 -21.62 -6.15 1.97
N PHE A 80 -20.49 -6.28 2.64
CA PHE A 80 -19.59 -5.18 2.97
C PHE A 80 -18.42 -5.14 2.00
N CYS A 81 -18.22 -4.00 1.33
CA CYS A 81 -17.12 -3.78 0.40
C CYS A 81 -15.97 -3.05 1.11
N LEU A 82 -14.77 -3.64 1.08
CA LEU A 82 -13.54 -3.05 1.61
C LEU A 82 -12.76 -2.32 0.51
N SER A 83 -12.40 -1.07 0.74
CA SER A 83 -11.57 -0.29 -0.20
C SER A 83 -10.48 0.47 0.54
N LEU A 84 -9.40 0.83 -0.17
CA LEU A 84 -8.38 1.76 0.34
C LEU A 84 -8.75 3.19 -0.06
N SER A 85 -8.88 4.06 0.94
CA SER A 85 -9.07 5.50 0.74
C SER A 85 -7.75 6.27 0.75
N TYR A 86 -6.74 5.78 1.47
CA TYR A 86 -5.41 6.37 1.48
C TYR A 86 -4.32 5.30 1.72
N PRO A 87 -3.19 5.35 1.00
CA PRO A 87 -2.94 6.20 -0.16
C PRO A 87 -3.93 5.92 -1.28
N GLU A 88 -4.26 6.97 -2.04
CA GLU A 88 -5.25 6.92 -3.12
C GLU A 88 -4.75 6.02 -4.27
N ASN A 89 -5.60 5.75 -5.26
CA ASN A 89 -5.23 5.04 -6.48
C ASN A 89 -4.72 3.61 -6.25
N ILE A 90 -5.29 2.91 -5.26
CA ILE A 90 -5.08 1.47 -5.01
C ILE A 90 -6.40 0.73 -5.15
N HIS A 91 -6.38 -0.34 -5.93
CA HIS A 91 -7.47 -1.29 -6.04
C HIS A 91 -7.12 -2.58 -5.28
N LEU A 92 -8.03 -3.07 -4.44
CA LEU A 92 -7.92 -4.37 -3.78
C LEU A 92 -8.71 -5.41 -4.60
N TYR A 93 -8.27 -6.66 -4.59
CA TYR A 93 -9.03 -7.75 -5.21
C TYR A 93 -9.79 -8.55 -4.15
N ASP A 94 -10.97 -9.03 -4.52
CA ASP A 94 -11.87 -9.85 -3.69
C ASP A 94 -12.41 -9.13 -2.43
N GLU A 95 -13.16 -8.05 -2.65
CA GLU A 95 -13.49 -7.04 -1.63
C GLU A 95 -14.83 -7.24 -0.89
N VAL A 96 -15.63 -8.28 -1.20
CA VAL A 96 -16.99 -8.43 -0.63
C VAL A 96 -17.02 -9.41 0.54
N PHE A 97 -17.44 -8.92 1.70
CA PHE A 97 -17.50 -9.66 2.96
C PHE A 97 -18.94 -9.78 3.45
N GLU A 98 -19.25 -10.87 4.17
CA GLU A 98 -20.58 -11.09 4.77
C GLU A 98 -20.86 -10.15 5.96
N SER A 99 -19.81 -9.66 6.63
CA SER A 99 -19.91 -8.78 7.81
C SER A 99 -18.84 -7.70 7.81
N PHE A 100 -19.10 -6.62 8.57
CA PHE A 100 -18.12 -5.56 8.82
C PHE A 100 -16.89 -6.11 9.55
N GLU A 101 -17.10 -6.95 10.56
CA GLU A 101 -16.04 -7.57 11.36
C GLU A 101 -15.13 -8.46 10.49
N GLY A 102 -15.70 -9.13 9.48
CA GLY A 102 -14.94 -9.89 8.49
C GLY A 102 -14.04 -9.00 7.64
N ALA A 103 -14.58 -7.88 7.13
CA ALA A 103 -13.82 -6.90 6.36
C ALA A 103 -12.72 -6.22 7.20
N GLU A 104 -13.03 -5.85 8.44
CA GLU A 104 -12.09 -5.25 9.39
C GLU A 104 -10.96 -6.23 9.74
N SER A 105 -11.30 -7.48 10.08
CA SER A 105 -10.30 -8.51 10.37
C SER A 105 -9.39 -8.76 9.18
N PHE A 106 -9.95 -8.83 7.96
CA PHE A 106 -9.15 -8.95 6.74
C PHE A 106 -8.20 -7.76 6.56
N ALA A 107 -8.69 -6.52 6.72
CA ALA A 107 -7.85 -5.32 6.58
C ALA A 107 -6.70 -5.29 7.59
N GLN A 108 -6.95 -5.71 8.84
CA GLN A 108 -5.92 -5.80 9.87
C GLN A 108 -4.85 -6.85 9.52
N HIS A 109 -5.26 -8.06 9.12
CA HIS A 109 -4.32 -9.12 8.72
C HIS A 109 -3.53 -8.74 7.47
N LEU A 110 -4.19 -8.18 6.45
CA LEU A 110 -3.52 -7.70 5.24
C LEU A 110 -2.47 -6.66 5.58
N SER A 111 -2.80 -5.71 6.46
CA SER A 111 -1.88 -4.65 6.87
C SER A 111 -0.66 -5.20 7.61
N TYR A 112 -0.89 -6.15 8.53
CA TYR A 112 0.18 -6.83 9.24
C TYR A 112 1.11 -7.59 8.26
N ASP A 113 0.55 -8.38 7.36
CA ASP A 113 1.31 -9.14 6.37
C ASP A 113 2.09 -8.24 5.42
N VAL A 114 1.50 -7.11 4.99
CA VAL A 114 2.18 -6.13 4.14
C VAL A 114 3.36 -5.50 4.89
N PHE A 115 3.16 -5.07 6.13
CA PHE A 115 4.20 -4.40 6.90
C PHE A 115 5.37 -5.34 7.23
N GLU A 116 5.07 -6.56 7.68
CA GLU A 116 6.07 -7.52 8.15
C GLU A 116 6.72 -8.31 7.01
N LEU A 117 5.99 -8.60 5.92
CA LEU A 117 6.39 -9.61 4.94
C LEU A 117 6.50 -9.11 3.50
N ALA A 118 6.02 -7.91 3.17
CA ALA A 118 6.02 -7.44 1.78
C ALA A 118 7.25 -6.58 1.49
N ASP A 119 8.25 -7.18 0.86
CA ASP A 119 9.38 -6.47 0.27
C ASP A 119 9.05 -5.96 -1.14
N ILE A 120 9.74 -4.90 -1.56
CA ILE A 120 9.56 -4.27 -2.87
C ILE A 120 10.61 -4.81 -3.85
N TYR A 121 10.16 -5.30 -5.00
CA TYR A 121 10.99 -5.87 -6.05
C TYR A 121 10.78 -5.14 -7.38
N ASP A 122 11.79 -5.16 -8.24
CA ASP A 122 11.61 -4.80 -9.66
C ASP A 122 10.97 -5.95 -10.46
N CYS A 123 10.68 -5.70 -11.73
CA CYS A 123 10.07 -6.69 -12.63
C CYS A 123 11.01 -7.85 -13.00
N TRP A 124 12.31 -7.75 -12.69
CA TRP A 124 13.30 -8.81 -12.89
C TRP A 124 13.49 -9.66 -11.63
N GLY A 125 12.79 -9.35 -10.54
CA GLY A 125 12.84 -10.08 -9.28
C GLY A 125 13.97 -9.64 -8.35
N SER A 126 14.64 -8.52 -8.64
CA SER A 126 15.67 -7.96 -7.76
C SER A 126 15.02 -7.19 -6.62
N LEU A 127 15.49 -7.44 -5.39
CA LEU A 127 15.05 -6.70 -4.21
C LEU A 127 15.50 -5.23 -4.33
N ILE A 128 14.55 -4.31 -4.25
CA ILE A 128 14.83 -2.87 -4.21
C ILE A 128 15.05 -2.49 -2.75
N HIS A 129 16.29 -2.17 -2.40
CA HIS A 129 16.64 -1.89 -1.02
C HIS A 129 15.92 -0.62 -0.54
N PRO A 130 15.28 -0.63 0.65
CA PRO A 130 14.54 0.53 1.16
C PRO A 130 15.37 1.83 1.23
N LEU A 131 16.68 1.72 1.52
CA LEU A 131 17.58 2.88 1.61
C LEU A 131 18.13 3.40 0.27
N GLN A 132 18.02 2.65 -0.82
CA GLN A 132 18.39 3.14 -2.15
C GLN A 132 17.25 4.04 -2.60
N HIS A 133 17.42 5.36 -2.81
CA HIS A 133 16.40 6.28 -3.35
C HIS A 133 15.13 6.61 -2.52
N SER A 134 14.88 6.05 -1.33
CA SER A 134 13.76 6.49 -0.48
C SER A 134 14.18 7.47 0.61
N ARG A 135 13.98 8.77 0.36
CA ARG A 135 14.05 9.79 1.43
C ARG A 135 12.96 9.56 2.49
N PHE A 136 11.84 8.96 2.10
CA PHE A 136 10.71 8.68 2.99
C PHE A 136 11.05 7.61 4.03
N TYR A 137 11.68 6.50 3.62
CA TYR A 137 12.15 5.47 4.56
C TYR A 137 13.18 6.03 5.54
N ARG A 138 14.12 6.84 5.08
CA ARG A 138 15.14 7.47 5.94
C ARG A 138 14.51 8.36 7.01
N ASN A 139 13.52 9.17 6.64
CA ASN A 139 12.82 10.07 7.57
C ASN A 139 11.97 9.32 8.61
N VAL A 140 11.37 8.17 8.27
CA VAL A 140 10.52 7.39 9.21
C VAL A 140 11.35 6.72 10.31
N PHE A 141 12.63 6.46 10.05
CA PHE A 141 13.53 5.74 10.95
C PHE A 141 14.67 6.62 11.48
N ASP A 142 14.60 7.95 11.33
CA ASP A 142 15.63 8.92 11.75
C ASP A 142 17.06 8.54 11.27
N ILE A 143 17.17 8.09 10.01
CA ILE A 143 18.45 7.71 9.41
C ILE A 143 19.06 8.95 8.71
N ASP A 144 19.98 9.63 9.40
CA ASP A 144 20.69 10.83 8.91
C ASP A 144 21.87 10.56 7.97
N ASP A 145 22.31 9.31 7.84
CA ASP A 145 23.49 8.97 7.02
C ASP A 145 23.18 8.98 5.51
N ASP A 146 23.88 9.85 4.78
CA ASP A 146 24.04 9.74 3.34
C ASP A 146 24.88 8.51 3.01
N HIS A 147 24.22 7.36 2.87
CA HIS A 147 24.91 6.13 2.50
C HIS A 147 25.67 6.35 1.16
N PRO A 148 26.96 6.01 1.06
CA PRO A 148 27.85 6.35 -0.07
C PRO A 148 27.54 5.63 -1.40
N SER A 149 26.39 4.98 -1.52
CA SER A 149 25.92 4.31 -2.74
C SER A 149 24.86 5.13 -3.51
N ALA A 150 24.78 6.44 -3.25
CA ALA A 150 23.88 7.37 -3.95
C ALA A 150 24.43 7.91 -5.28
N TRP A 151 25.47 7.27 -5.86
CA TRP A 151 25.99 7.57 -7.19
C TRP A 151 25.58 6.50 -8.20
#